data_AF-A0A3C1R8S5-F1
#
_entry.id   AF-A0A3C1R8S5-F1
#
_cell.length_a   1.000
_cell.length_b   1.000
_cell.length_c   1.000
_cell.angle_alpha   90.00
_cell.angle_beta   90.00
_cell.angle_gamma   90.00
#
_symmetry.space_group_name_H-M   'P 1'
#
loop_
_entity.id
_entity.type
_entity.pdbx_description
1 polymer ?
#
loop_
_entity_poly.entity_id
_entity_poly.type
_entity_poly.pdbx_seq_one_letter_code
_entity_poly.pdbx_strand_id
1 'polypeptide(L)'
;MPFQNLKSYILNSLAPQNEGVQENYDFKNTFSEILGRITTHDEAVILLLALVPHVLPHFFDDLIKEVHPEGGEFPELGGVRLENHRGMLPTGETAQYILAKENIENRLKIQQLFDSTHWFFKDQIITLDAVKEGEPLMSGRLILKPEIIHLLLYGEKLKPKFSQDFPAKEVSTQLQWEDLVVSTIIQNQIHQMRLWIKHHRTLRDNWGMGKHLLPGYRALFYGPSGTGKTLTATLLGKEFGREVYRVDLSQIVSKYIGETEKNLEKIFTQAENKNWILIFDEADALFGKRTQTKSSNDRYANQEVSYLLQRVESFNGLVILTTNFKNNIDDAFLRRFNCLISYNKPNAEERLLLWQKMIPLNVTLEDSDILHKIATNYDLTGAQIISAITYACLQAIEENNEVLKNSFLLKGIEAEYHKEEKAIML
;
A
#
# COMPACT_ATOMS: atom_id res chain seq x y z
N MET A 1 1.23 -27.05 9.86
CA MET A 1 0.01 -26.37 10.35
C MET A 1 -0.77 -27.31 11.25
N PRO A 2 -1.31 -26.83 12.39
CA PRO A 2 -1.87 -27.70 13.43
C PRO A 2 -3.32 -28.15 13.15
N PHE A 3 -3.71 -28.34 11.89
CA PHE A 3 -5.10 -28.71 11.53
C PHE A 3 -5.50 -30.10 12.04
N GLN A 4 -4.55 -31.03 12.15
CA GLN A 4 -4.82 -32.33 12.77
C GLN A 4 -5.14 -32.18 14.27
N ASN A 5 -4.33 -31.40 14.99
CA ASN A 5 -4.59 -31.09 16.40
C ASN A 5 -5.92 -30.34 16.57
N LEU A 6 -6.23 -29.40 15.67
CA LEU A 6 -7.53 -28.72 15.64
C LEU A 6 -8.68 -29.71 15.46
N LYS A 7 -8.55 -30.66 14.51
CA LYS A 7 -9.56 -31.69 14.29
C LYS A 7 -9.80 -32.50 15.55
N SER A 8 -8.75 -33.03 16.17
CA SER A 8 -8.87 -33.84 17.40
C SER A 8 -9.43 -33.03 18.57
N TYR A 9 -9.01 -31.77 18.72
CA TYR A 9 -9.57 -30.85 19.72
C TYR A 9 -11.08 -30.66 19.53
N ILE A 10 -11.54 -30.39 18.30
CA ILE A 10 -12.95 -30.20 18.01
C ILE A 10 -13.71 -31.52 18.24
N LEU A 11 -13.21 -32.66 17.77
CA LEU A 11 -13.87 -33.96 18.00
C LEU A 11 -14.03 -34.26 19.50
N ASN A 12 -13.01 -33.99 20.32
CA ASN A 12 -13.11 -34.12 21.77
C ASN A 12 -14.10 -33.14 22.39
N SER A 13 -14.25 -31.94 21.80
CA SER A 13 -15.29 -30.99 22.20
C SER A 13 -16.69 -31.48 21.80
N LEU A 14 -16.84 -32.22 20.70
CA LEU A 14 -18.14 -32.67 20.20
C LEU A 14 -18.60 -34.01 20.79
N ALA A 15 -17.68 -34.84 21.27
CA ALA A 15 -18.02 -36.13 21.85
C ALA A 15 -18.88 -35.96 23.13
N PRO A 16 -19.95 -36.77 23.31
CA PRO A 16 -20.68 -36.82 24.57
C PRO A 16 -19.71 -37.23 25.68
N GLN A 17 -19.82 -36.57 26.85
CA GLN A 17 -18.90 -36.74 27.98
C GLN A 17 -18.72 -38.21 28.36
N ASN A 18 -17.66 -38.85 27.85
CA ASN A 18 -17.15 -40.11 28.35
C ASN A 18 -15.84 -39.81 29.08
N GLU A 19 -15.68 -40.42 30.26
CA GLU A 19 -14.56 -40.29 31.21
C GLU A 19 -13.23 -40.86 30.65
N GLY A 20 -12.79 -40.39 29.49
CA GLY A 20 -11.46 -40.63 28.93
C GLY A 20 -10.63 -39.36 29.00
N VAL A 21 -9.33 -39.52 29.30
CA VAL A 21 -8.31 -38.47 29.42
C VAL A 21 -8.59 -37.27 28.51
N GLN A 22 -8.95 -36.12 29.09
CA GLN A 22 -8.97 -34.86 28.36
C GLN A 22 -7.54 -34.57 27.91
N GLU A 23 -7.23 -34.89 26.66
CA GLU A 23 -6.02 -34.38 26.03
C GLU A 23 -6.10 -32.85 26.06
N ASN A 24 -5.18 -32.24 26.80
CA ASN A 24 -5.15 -30.80 26.98
C ASN A 24 -4.48 -30.17 25.75
N TYR A 25 -5.28 -29.82 24.76
CA TYR A 25 -4.80 -29.10 23.58
C TYR A 25 -4.51 -27.64 23.94
N ASP A 26 -3.27 -27.19 23.74
CA ASP A 26 -2.91 -25.79 23.88
C ASP A 26 -2.52 -25.20 22.52
N PHE A 27 -3.37 -24.30 22.00
CA PHE A 27 -3.12 -23.56 20.77
C PHE A 27 -2.47 -22.18 21.01
N LYS A 28 -2.21 -21.82 22.27
CA LYS A 28 -1.58 -20.55 22.61
C LYS A 28 -0.31 -20.37 21.77
N ASN A 29 -0.13 -19.16 21.25
CA ASN A 29 0.99 -18.78 20.40
C ASN A 29 1.16 -19.48 19.04
N THR A 30 0.18 -20.27 18.56
CA THR A 30 0.24 -20.95 17.25
C THR A 30 0.63 -20.02 16.08
N PHE A 31 0.27 -18.73 16.16
CA PHE A 31 0.58 -17.73 15.14
C PHE A 31 1.37 -16.53 15.68
N SER A 32 1.92 -16.62 16.89
CA SER A 32 2.45 -15.44 17.57
C SER A 32 3.68 -14.84 16.92
N GLU A 33 4.57 -15.68 16.42
CA GLU A 33 5.78 -15.23 15.72
C GLU A 33 5.41 -14.51 14.42
N ILE A 34 4.57 -15.14 13.60
CA ILE A 34 4.12 -14.60 12.31
C ILE A 34 3.34 -13.29 12.48
N LEU A 35 2.48 -13.22 13.49
CA LEU A 35 1.68 -12.02 13.77
C LEU A 35 2.43 -10.97 14.60
N GLY A 36 3.63 -11.26 15.10
CA GLY A 36 4.40 -10.38 15.97
C GLY A 36 3.69 -10.04 17.29
N ARG A 37 2.81 -10.93 17.79
CA ARG A 37 2.00 -10.72 18.99
C ARG A 37 1.70 -12.01 19.72
N ILE A 38 1.61 -11.98 21.04
CA ILE A 38 1.14 -13.12 21.83
C ILE A 38 -0.35 -13.35 21.51
N THR A 39 -0.74 -14.60 21.26
CA THR A 39 -2.13 -15.00 21.03
C THR A 39 -2.60 -15.95 22.12
N THR A 40 -3.82 -15.75 22.63
CA THR A 40 -4.46 -16.67 23.57
C THR A 40 -4.86 -17.98 22.86
N HIS A 41 -5.28 -18.98 23.65
CA HIS A 41 -5.83 -20.22 23.12
C HIS A 41 -7.05 -19.94 22.22
N ASP A 42 -8.04 -19.21 22.73
CA ASP A 42 -9.29 -18.89 22.02
C ASP A 42 -9.04 -18.13 20.72
N GLU A 43 -8.14 -17.14 20.76
CA GLU A 43 -7.75 -16.39 19.56
C GLU A 43 -7.11 -17.30 18.51
N ALA A 44 -6.22 -18.18 18.92
CA ALA A 44 -5.55 -19.12 18.02
C ALA A 44 -6.53 -20.14 17.42
N VAL A 45 -7.48 -20.64 18.21
CA VAL A 45 -8.55 -21.52 17.71
C VAL A 45 -9.41 -20.78 16.69
N ILE A 46 -9.85 -19.54 16.96
CA ILE A 46 -10.64 -18.75 16.00
C ILE A 46 -9.88 -18.53 14.69
N LEU A 47 -8.58 -18.20 14.76
CA LEU A 47 -7.72 -18.08 13.59
C LEU A 47 -7.65 -19.39 12.80
N LEU A 48 -7.48 -20.53 13.49
CA LEU A 48 -7.44 -21.85 12.87
C LEU A 48 -8.77 -22.24 12.23
N LEU A 49 -9.90 -21.96 12.90
CA LEU A 49 -11.24 -22.21 12.36
C LEU A 49 -11.45 -21.43 11.07
N ALA A 50 -11.12 -20.14 11.05
CA ALA A 50 -11.25 -19.32 9.85
C ALA A 50 -10.25 -19.72 8.74
N LEU A 51 -9.06 -20.23 9.11
CA LEU A 51 -8.00 -20.58 8.16
C LEU A 51 -8.20 -21.95 7.50
N VAL A 52 -8.70 -22.94 8.24
CA VAL A 52 -8.74 -24.33 7.78
C VAL A 52 -9.52 -24.55 6.48
N PRO A 53 -10.65 -23.87 6.17
CA PRO A 53 -11.35 -24.04 4.89
C PRO A 53 -10.51 -23.65 3.67
N HIS A 54 -9.53 -22.77 3.83
CA HIS A 54 -8.63 -22.36 2.75
C HIS A 54 -7.60 -23.43 2.37
N VAL A 55 -7.38 -24.42 3.24
CA VAL A 55 -6.43 -25.52 3.04
C VAL A 55 -7.16 -26.86 2.87
N LEU A 56 -8.20 -27.08 3.67
CA LEU A 56 -9.03 -28.28 3.70
C LEU A 56 -10.51 -27.87 3.55
N PRO A 57 -11.02 -27.67 2.32
CA PRO A 57 -12.36 -27.14 2.07
C PRO A 57 -13.51 -27.98 2.67
N HIS A 58 -13.27 -29.28 2.89
CA HIS A 58 -14.25 -30.23 3.43
C HIS A 58 -14.04 -30.53 4.92
N PHE A 59 -13.15 -29.80 5.60
CA PHE A 59 -12.75 -30.08 6.99
C PHE A 59 -13.94 -30.24 7.94
N PHE A 60 -14.88 -29.29 7.92
CA PHE A 60 -16.04 -29.33 8.79
C PHE A 60 -17.07 -30.39 8.37
N ASP A 61 -17.25 -30.61 7.07
CA ASP A 61 -18.17 -31.65 6.58
C ASP A 61 -17.68 -33.04 6.99
N ASP A 62 -16.38 -33.29 6.90
CA ASP A 62 -15.78 -34.57 7.30
C ASP A 62 -15.83 -34.76 8.82
N LEU A 63 -15.72 -33.67 9.57
CA LEU A 63 -15.85 -33.67 11.02
C LEU A 63 -17.28 -33.97 11.48
N ILE A 64 -18.29 -33.39 10.82
CA ILE A 64 -19.70 -33.69 11.09
C ILE A 64 -20.02 -35.17 10.78
N LYS A 65 -19.52 -35.71 9.65
CA LYS A 65 -19.70 -37.14 9.30
C LYS A 65 -19.10 -38.08 10.34
N GLU A 66 -18.00 -37.70 10.97
CA GLU A 66 -17.33 -38.52 11.98
C GLU A 66 -18.11 -38.55 13.29
N VAL A 67 -18.72 -37.44 13.69
CA VAL A 67 -19.55 -37.34 14.91
C VAL A 67 -20.96 -37.91 14.68
N HIS A 68 -21.51 -37.75 13.48
CA HIS A 68 -22.85 -38.22 13.08
C HIS A 68 -22.79 -39.07 11.80
N PRO A 69 -22.34 -40.35 11.89
CA PRO A 69 -22.20 -41.23 10.72
C PRO A 69 -23.53 -41.58 10.03
N GLU A 70 -24.63 -41.55 10.77
CA GLU A 70 -26.00 -41.82 10.30
C GLU A 70 -26.53 -40.72 9.35
N GLY A 71 -25.80 -39.61 9.22
CA GLY A 71 -26.21 -38.44 8.45
C GLY A 71 -27.17 -37.53 9.20
N GLY A 72 -27.30 -36.29 8.73
CA GLY A 72 -28.13 -35.25 9.33
C GLY A 72 -27.47 -33.87 9.23
N GLU A 73 -28.25 -32.83 9.52
CA GLU A 73 -27.69 -31.51 9.81
C GLU A 73 -27.24 -31.46 11.27
N PHE A 74 -26.20 -30.69 11.56
CA PHE A 74 -25.72 -30.45 12.92
C PHE A 74 -25.82 -28.95 13.24
N PRO A 75 -27.05 -28.41 13.44
CA PRO A 75 -27.28 -26.97 13.48
C PRO A 75 -26.59 -26.26 14.64
N GLU A 76 -26.31 -26.98 15.72
CA GLU A 76 -25.67 -26.47 16.93
C GLU A 76 -24.24 -25.95 16.67
N LEU A 77 -23.53 -26.56 15.72
CA LEU A 77 -22.21 -26.11 15.27
C LEU A 77 -22.27 -24.83 14.43
N GLY A 78 -23.46 -24.43 13.97
CA GLY A 78 -23.65 -23.31 13.04
C GLY A 78 -22.96 -23.57 11.70
N GLY A 79 -22.51 -22.48 11.06
CA GLY A 79 -21.86 -22.54 9.76
C GLY A 79 -22.79 -22.21 8.59
N VAL A 80 -22.20 -21.82 7.46
CA VAL A 80 -22.90 -21.46 6.23
C VAL A 80 -22.26 -22.13 5.02
N ARG A 81 -23.03 -22.34 3.95
CA ARG A 81 -22.53 -22.80 2.64
C ARG A 81 -22.74 -21.71 1.60
N LEU A 82 -21.77 -21.53 0.71
CA LEU A 82 -21.82 -20.52 -0.36
C LEU A 82 -21.97 -21.18 -1.73
N GLU A 83 -22.45 -20.41 -2.71
CA GLU A 83 -22.65 -20.89 -4.08
C GLU A 83 -21.37 -21.47 -4.71
N ASN A 84 -20.24 -20.78 -4.51
CA ASN A 84 -18.95 -21.16 -5.11
C ASN A 84 -18.10 -22.08 -4.23
N HIS A 85 -18.47 -22.29 -2.96
CA HIS A 85 -17.71 -23.12 -2.02
C HIS A 85 -18.54 -24.33 -1.59
N ARG A 86 -18.07 -25.53 -1.95
CA ARG A 86 -18.82 -26.78 -1.76
C ARG A 86 -18.85 -27.30 -0.32
N GLY A 87 -18.00 -26.77 0.57
CA GLY A 87 -17.97 -27.16 1.98
C GLY A 87 -18.61 -26.15 2.93
N MET A 88 -18.79 -26.54 4.18
CA MET A 88 -19.24 -25.64 5.25
C MET A 88 -18.16 -24.63 5.64
N LEU A 89 -18.53 -23.37 5.77
CA LEU A 89 -17.69 -22.29 6.30
C LEU A 89 -18.13 -21.94 7.72
N PRO A 90 -17.18 -21.71 8.65
CA PRO A 90 -17.51 -21.46 10.05
C PRO A 90 -18.07 -20.05 10.27
N THR A 91 -18.96 -19.93 11.24
CA THR A 91 -19.55 -18.65 11.70
C THR A 91 -19.07 -18.29 13.10
N GLY A 92 -19.47 -17.12 13.61
CA GLY A 92 -19.30 -16.77 15.01
C GLY A 92 -19.93 -17.82 15.95
N GLU A 93 -21.08 -18.38 15.57
CA GLU A 93 -21.74 -19.48 16.29
C GLU A 93 -20.85 -20.73 16.33
N THR A 94 -20.17 -21.07 15.23
CA THR A 94 -19.19 -22.17 15.20
C THR A 94 -18.07 -21.93 16.19
N ALA A 95 -17.51 -20.72 16.25
CA ALA A 95 -16.49 -20.37 17.24
C ALA A 95 -17.02 -20.48 18.68
N GLN A 96 -18.22 -19.96 18.96
CA GLN A 96 -18.82 -20.04 20.29
C GLN A 96 -19.12 -21.49 20.71
N TYR A 97 -19.63 -22.31 19.80
CA TYR A 97 -19.97 -23.69 20.12
C TYR A 97 -18.72 -24.50 20.44
N ILE A 98 -17.67 -24.39 19.62
CA ILE A 98 -16.41 -25.11 19.84
C ILE A 98 -15.71 -24.67 21.13
N LEU A 99 -15.64 -23.37 21.40
CA LEU A 99 -14.89 -22.83 22.54
C LEU A 99 -15.67 -22.80 23.86
N ALA A 100 -16.99 -22.68 23.81
CA ALA A 100 -17.81 -22.42 24.99
C ALA A 100 -19.01 -23.34 25.16
N LYS A 101 -19.40 -24.13 24.14
CA LYS A 101 -20.62 -24.96 24.15
C LYS A 101 -21.83 -24.17 24.64
N GLU A 102 -22.52 -24.65 25.68
CA GLU A 102 -23.68 -24.00 26.31
C GLU A 102 -23.31 -23.03 27.44
N ASN A 103 -22.02 -22.87 27.78
CA ASN A 103 -21.61 -21.96 28.86
C ASN A 103 -21.78 -20.49 28.43
N ILE A 104 -22.83 -19.85 28.95
CA ILE A 104 -23.21 -18.47 28.59
C ILE A 104 -22.07 -17.46 28.84
N GLU A 105 -21.40 -17.55 29.98
CA GLU A 105 -20.34 -16.60 30.34
C GLU A 105 -19.18 -16.67 29.35
N ASN A 106 -18.77 -17.89 28.97
CA ASN A 106 -17.71 -18.10 27.99
C ASN A 106 -18.17 -17.70 26.59
N ARG A 107 -19.42 -17.97 26.19
CA ARG A 107 -19.95 -17.51 24.88
C ARG A 107 -19.89 -15.99 24.75
N LEU A 108 -20.19 -15.25 25.83
CA LEU A 108 -20.09 -13.79 25.86
C LEU A 108 -18.63 -13.32 25.73
N LYS A 109 -17.68 -13.99 26.38
CA LYS A 109 -16.23 -13.69 26.22
C LYS A 109 -15.77 -13.90 24.78
N ILE A 110 -16.19 -14.99 24.13
CA ILE A 110 -15.87 -15.25 22.73
C ILE A 110 -16.49 -14.19 21.80
N GLN A 111 -17.72 -13.74 22.08
CA GLN A 111 -18.36 -12.68 21.29
C GLN A 111 -17.56 -11.36 21.35
N GLN A 112 -17.01 -11.01 22.52
CA GLN A 112 -16.19 -9.80 22.70
C GLN A 112 -14.91 -9.79 21.84
N LEU A 113 -14.40 -10.96 21.40
CA LEU A 113 -13.24 -11.03 20.51
C LEU A 113 -13.53 -10.47 19.10
N PHE A 114 -14.81 -10.31 18.74
CA PHE A 114 -15.23 -9.75 17.45
C PHE A 114 -15.66 -8.28 17.55
N ASP A 115 -15.60 -7.67 18.74
CA ASP A 115 -15.92 -6.26 18.92
C ASP A 115 -14.89 -5.35 18.24
N SER A 116 -15.33 -4.12 17.89
CA SER A 116 -14.47 -3.11 17.24
C SER A 116 -13.27 -2.67 18.08
N THR A 117 -13.30 -2.96 19.38
CA THR A 117 -12.21 -2.67 20.33
C THR A 117 -11.14 -3.76 20.34
N HIS A 118 -11.45 -4.96 19.88
CA HIS A 118 -10.52 -6.08 19.83
C HIS A 118 -9.56 -5.97 18.65
N TRP A 119 -8.40 -6.62 18.76
CA TRP A 119 -7.36 -6.50 17.73
C TRP A 119 -7.70 -7.21 16.43
N PHE A 120 -8.55 -8.25 16.47
CA PHE A 120 -9.08 -8.86 15.25
C PHE A 120 -9.71 -7.81 14.33
N PHE A 121 -10.46 -6.86 14.90
CA PHE A 121 -11.07 -5.78 14.15
C PHE A 121 -10.09 -4.63 13.86
N LYS A 122 -9.35 -4.15 14.87
CA LYS A 122 -8.44 -3.01 14.73
C LYS A 122 -7.34 -3.26 13.70
N ASP A 123 -6.75 -4.44 13.75
CA ASP A 123 -5.68 -4.85 12.84
C ASP A 123 -6.24 -5.51 11.57
N GLN A 124 -7.58 -5.58 11.46
CA GLN A 124 -8.30 -6.07 10.28
C GLN A 124 -7.94 -7.52 9.91
N ILE A 125 -7.84 -8.38 10.92
CA ILE A 125 -7.38 -9.77 10.83
C ILE A 125 -8.56 -10.69 10.53
N ILE A 126 -9.55 -10.68 11.42
CA ILE A 126 -10.79 -11.43 11.30
C ILE A 126 -11.98 -10.49 11.48
N THR A 127 -12.99 -10.66 10.64
CA THR A 127 -14.29 -10.00 10.77
C THR A 127 -15.42 -11.01 10.61
N LEU A 128 -16.58 -10.71 11.18
CA LEU A 128 -17.82 -11.44 10.88
C LEU A 128 -18.51 -10.79 9.67
N ASP A 129 -19.05 -11.62 8.77
CA ASP A 129 -19.95 -11.14 7.71
C ASP A 129 -21.15 -10.39 8.31
N ALA A 130 -21.60 -9.35 7.61
CA ALA A 130 -22.84 -8.68 7.97
C ALA A 130 -24.03 -9.62 7.75
N VAL A 131 -24.88 -9.73 8.75
CA VAL A 131 -26.11 -10.54 8.71
C VAL A 131 -27.31 -9.67 8.36
N LYS A 132 -28.43 -10.29 7.96
CA LYS A 132 -29.65 -9.53 7.64
C LYS A 132 -30.24 -8.91 8.91
N GLU A 133 -31.04 -7.86 8.73
CA GLU A 133 -31.74 -7.24 9.86
C GLU A 133 -32.61 -8.26 10.60
N GLY A 134 -32.43 -8.34 11.92
CA GLY A 134 -33.10 -9.31 12.78
C GLY A 134 -32.34 -10.63 13.00
N GLU A 135 -31.27 -10.91 12.25
CA GLU A 135 -30.42 -12.08 12.48
C GLU A 135 -29.37 -11.80 13.59
N PRO A 136 -29.00 -12.81 14.40
CA PRO A 136 -27.93 -12.68 15.38
C PRO A 136 -26.58 -12.39 14.72
N LEU A 137 -25.79 -11.49 15.32
CA LEU A 137 -24.47 -11.11 14.81
C LEU A 137 -23.51 -12.32 14.66
N MET A 138 -23.62 -13.31 15.56
CA MET A 138 -22.77 -14.50 15.54
C MET A 138 -23.12 -15.48 14.41
N SER A 139 -24.27 -15.33 13.76
CA SER A 139 -24.61 -16.11 12.56
C SER A 139 -23.76 -15.67 11.34
N GLY A 140 -23.04 -14.54 11.45
CA GLY A 140 -22.08 -14.08 10.45
C GLY A 140 -20.90 -15.05 10.27
N ARG A 141 -20.46 -15.25 9.03
CA ARG A 141 -19.30 -16.07 8.68
C ARG A 141 -18.00 -15.44 9.17
N LEU A 142 -17.06 -16.25 9.64
CA LEU A 142 -15.70 -15.83 9.94
C LEU A 142 -14.92 -15.56 8.64
N ILE A 143 -14.45 -14.34 8.46
CA ILE A 143 -13.65 -13.94 7.29
C ILE A 143 -12.24 -13.56 7.74
N LEU A 144 -11.26 -14.29 7.22
CA LEU A 144 -9.87 -13.85 7.18
C LEU A 144 -9.61 -13.04 5.91
N LYS A 145 -8.87 -11.93 6.02
CA LYS A 145 -8.44 -11.19 4.84
C LYS A 145 -7.44 -12.00 4.00
N PRO A 146 -7.45 -11.89 2.65
CA PRO A 146 -6.51 -12.60 1.77
C PRO A 146 -5.04 -12.43 2.15
N GLU A 147 -4.65 -11.22 2.59
CA GLU A 147 -3.28 -10.93 3.00
C GLU A 147 -2.89 -11.67 4.28
N ILE A 148 -3.86 -11.87 5.18
CA ILE A 148 -3.67 -12.60 6.43
C ILE A 148 -3.64 -14.10 6.16
N ILE A 149 -4.48 -14.61 5.27
CA ILE A 149 -4.42 -16.01 4.83
C ILE A 149 -3.03 -16.31 4.28
N HIS A 150 -2.51 -15.47 3.38
CA HIS A 150 -1.17 -15.64 2.82
C HIS A 150 -0.09 -15.57 3.91
N LEU A 151 -0.19 -14.61 4.83
CA LEU A 151 0.75 -14.45 5.93
C LEU A 151 0.77 -15.68 6.85
N LEU A 152 -0.40 -16.19 7.25
CA LEU A 152 -0.50 -17.33 8.16
C LEU A 152 -0.08 -18.65 7.51
N LEU A 153 -0.28 -18.82 6.20
CA LEU A 153 0.10 -20.05 5.48
C LEU A 153 1.57 -20.07 5.06
N TYR A 154 2.11 -18.94 4.62
CA TYR A 154 3.44 -18.89 3.98
C TYR A 154 4.46 -18.08 4.79
N GLY A 155 4.07 -17.39 5.85
CA GLY A 155 4.95 -16.49 6.60
C GLY A 155 5.30 -15.20 5.85
N GLU A 156 4.70 -14.96 4.68
CA GLU A 156 4.99 -13.81 3.83
C GLU A 156 3.82 -12.85 3.76
N LYS A 157 4.10 -11.55 3.91
CA LYS A 157 3.08 -10.50 3.74
C LYS A 157 2.72 -10.39 2.26
N LEU A 158 1.46 -10.67 1.93
CA LEU A 158 0.95 -10.39 0.58
C LEU A 158 0.84 -8.88 0.40
N LYS A 159 1.60 -8.36 -0.56
CA LYS A 159 1.48 -6.96 -0.96
C LYS A 159 0.29 -6.81 -1.90
N PRO A 160 -0.59 -5.81 -1.69
CA PRO A 160 -1.68 -5.55 -2.61
C PRO A 160 -1.12 -5.22 -3.98
N LYS A 161 -1.59 -5.97 -4.97
CA LYS A 161 -1.27 -5.76 -6.39
C LYS A 161 -2.26 -4.79 -6.98
N PHE A 162 -1.80 -4.02 -7.96
CA PHE A 162 -2.66 -3.14 -8.74
C PHE A 162 -3.82 -3.94 -9.36
N SER A 163 -5.04 -3.48 -9.13
CA SER A 163 -6.26 -4.05 -9.71
C SER A 163 -7.29 -2.93 -9.93
N GLN A 164 -8.43 -3.25 -10.55
CA GLN A 164 -9.53 -2.29 -10.69
C GLN A 164 -10.06 -1.84 -9.31
N ASP A 165 -10.08 -2.75 -8.33
CA ASP A 165 -10.48 -2.48 -6.95
C ASP A 165 -9.40 -1.78 -6.09
N PHE A 166 -8.16 -1.75 -6.57
CA PHE A 166 -7.02 -1.17 -5.87
C PHE A 166 -6.07 -0.47 -6.87
N PRO A 167 -6.41 0.76 -7.30
CA PRO A 167 -5.67 1.51 -8.32
C PRO A 167 -4.37 2.15 -7.80
N ALA A 168 -3.64 1.45 -6.94
CA ALA A 168 -2.34 1.89 -6.42
C ALA A 168 -1.24 0.89 -6.77
N LYS A 169 -0.07 1.41 -7.14
CA LYS A 169 1.13 0.62 -7.45
C LYS A 169 2.21 0.92 -6.42
N GLU A 170 2.77 -0.12 -5.82
CA GLU A 170 3.98 0.06 -5.00
C GLU A 170 5.12 0.57 -5.88
N VAL A 171 5.83 1.58 -5.39
CA VAL A 171 7.03 2.13 -6.02
C VAL A 171 8.18 2.07 -5.02
N SER A 172 9.35 1.69 -5.50
CA SER A 172 10.57 1.60 -4.71
C SER A 172 11.77 2.04 -5.55
N THR A 173 12.91 2.28 -4.89
CA THR A 173 14.15 2.66 -5.56
C THR A 173 15.33 1.93 -4.94
N GLN A 174 16.29 1.54 -5.79
CA GLN A 174 17.57 1.03 -5.35
C GLN A 174 18.56 2.16 -5.02
N LEU A 175 18.31 3.36 -5.53
CA LEU A 175 19.14 4.55 -5.33
C LEU A 175 19.16 5.01 -3.86
N GLN A 176 20.15 5.82 -3.54
CA GLN A 176 20.38 6.42 -2.22
C GLN A 176 20.20 7.95 -2.27
N TRP A 177 20.24 8.59 -1.10
CA TRP A 177 20.09 10.05 -1.01
C TRP A 177 21.18 10.80 -1.76
N GLU A 178 22.37 10.23 -1.84
CA GLU A 178 23.50 10.80 -2.56
C GLU A 178 23.23 10.85 -4.08
N ASP A 179 22.39 9.96 -4.61
CA ASP A 179 22.05 9.92 -6.03
C ASP A 179 21.02 11.00 -6.41
N LEU A 180 20.34 11.58 -5.43
CA LEU A 180 19.41 12.68 -5.64
C LEU A 180 20.17 14.02 -5.69
N VAL A 181 20.41 14.51 -6.91
CA VAL A 181 20.99 15.84 -7.13
C VAL A 181 19.87 16.87 -7.25
N VAL A 182 19.75 17.73 -6.24
CA VAL A 182 18.77 18.83 -6.18
C VAL A 182 19.39 20.04 -5.48
N SER A 183 18.89 21.23 -5.80
CA SER A 183 19.33 22.49 -5.18
C SER A 183 19.22 22.49 -3.66
N THR A 184 20.04 23.30 -2.99
CA THR A 184 20.06 23.45 -1.52
C THR A 184 18.69 23.84 -0.94
N ILE A 185 17.89 24.60 -1.68
CA ILE A 185 16.53 24.98 -1.27
C ILE A 185 15.66 23.72 -1.16
N ILE A 186 15.67 22.86 -2.17
CA ILE A 186 14.92 21.60 -2.18
C ILE A 186 15.45 20.67 -1.08
N GLN A 187 16.77 20.58 -0.91
CA GLN A 187 17.37 19.78 0.17
C GLN A 187 16.87 20.20 1.55
N ASN A 188 16.81 21.51 1.81
CA ASN A 188 16.30 22.03 3.09
C ASN A 188 14.80 21.71 3.28
N GLN A 189 13.99 21.82 2.22
CA GLN A 189 12.56 21.45 2.30
C GLN A 189 12.38 19.94 2.56
N ILE A 190 13.14 19.09 1.88
CA ILE A 190 13.16 17.64 2.13
C ILE A 190 13.60 17.36 3.57
N HIS A 191 14.61 18.06 4.07
CA HIS A 191 15.06 17.92 5.46
C HIS A 191 13.95 18.24 6.46
N GLN A 192 13.16 19.29 6.23
CA GLN A 192 11.99 19.58 7.07
C GLN A 192 10.95 18.45 7.05
N MET A 193 10.71 17.84 5.89
CA MET A 193 9.84 16.66 5.79
C MET A 193 10.40 15.48 6.60
N ARG A 194 11.71 15.20 6.49
CA ARG A 194 12.39 14.14 7.25
C ARG A 194 12.26 14.35 8.76
N LEU A 195 12.44 15.59 9.23
CA LEU A 195 12.25 15.93 10.64
C LEU A 195 10.81 15.66 11.10
N TRP A 196 9.81 16.03 10.29
CA TRP A 196 8.42 15.73 10.62
C TRP A 196 8.17 14.22 10.70
N ILE A 197 8.60 13.43 9.71
CA ILE A 197 8.40 11.97 9.70
C ILE A 197 9.01 11.33 10.95
N LYS A 198 10.19 11.82 11.37
CA LYS A 198 10.91 11.30 12.55
C LYS A 198 10.28 11.71 13.88
N HIS A 199 9.73 12.93 13.98
CA HIS A 199 9.38 13.54 15.27
C HIS A 199 7.89 13.86 15.46
N HIS A 200 7.02 13.61 14.48
CA HIS A 200 5.61 14.01 14.56
C HIS A 200 4.86 13.44 15.76
N ARG A 201 5.17 12.20 16.20
CA ARG A 201 4.52 11.57 17.37
C ARG A 201 4.91 12.30 18.65
N THR A 202 6.21 12.52 18.87
CA THR A 202 6.71 13.29 20.01
C THR A 202 6.13 14.71 20.05
N LEU A 203 6.07 15.38 18.90
CA LEU A 203 5.50 16.72 18.79
C LEU A 203 4.01 16.74 19.17
N ARG A 204 3.24 15.74 18.70
CA ARG A 204 1.81 15.63 18.97
C ARG A 204 1.52 15.25 20.42
N ASP A 205 2.15 14.18 20.88
CA ASP A 205 1.78 13.47 22.11
C ASP A 205 2.56 14.00 23.33
N ASN A 206 3.89 14.12 23.21
CA ASN A 206 4.74 14.51 24.33
C ASN A 206 4.76 16.03 24.55
N TRP A 207 4.74 16.81 23.46
CA TRP A 207 4.75 18.28 23.54
C TRP A 207 3.34 18.88 23.53
N GLY A 208 2.30 18.05 23.42
CA GLY A 208 0.91 18.47 23.49
C GLY A 208 0.45 19.36 22.35
N MET A 209 1.20 19.46 21.24
CA MET A 209 0.82 20.29 20.11
C MET A 209 -0.31 19.70 19.26
N GLY A 210 -0.78 18.49 19.56
CA GLY A 210 -1.83 17.82 18.78
C GLY A 210 -3.10 18.64 18.54
N LYS A 211 -3.50 19.50 19.49
CA LYS A 211 -4.69 20.37 19.34
C LYS A 211 -4.54 21.46 18.27
N HIS A 212 -3.30 21.79 17.90
CA HIS A 212 -2.98 22.85 16.94
C HIS A 212 -2.47 22.30 15.60
N LEU A 213 -2.29 20.98 15.50
CA LEU A 213 -1.75 20.31 14.33
C LEU A 213 -2.85 19.56 13.60
N LEU A 214 -2.94 19.77 12.30
CA LEU A 214 -3.76 18.91 11.46
C LEU A 214 -3.19 17.48 11.42
N PRO A 215 -4.03 16.47 11.17
CA PRO A 215 -3.56 15.11 10.93
C PRO A 215 -2.65 15.06 9.69
N GLY A 216 -1.68 14.16 9.74
CA GLY A 216 -0.74 13.90 8.64
C GLY A 216 0.17 15.06 8.22
N TYR A 217 0.84 14.85 7.09
CA TYR A 217 1.68 15.83 6.42
C TYR A 217 1.42 15.76 4.92
N ARG A 218 1.13 16.91 4.33
CA ARG A 218 0.80 17.05 2.91
C ARG A 218 1.89 17.84 2.22
N ALA A 219 2.50 17.25 1.20
CA ALA A 219 3.45 17.91 0.34
C ALA A 219 2.94 17.94 -1.11
N LEU A 220 3.20 19.04 -1.80
CA LEU A 220 3.00 19.15 -3.25
C LEU A 220 4.36 19.32 -3.92
N PHE A 221 4.71 18.39 -4.79
CA PHE A 221 5.91 18.46 -5.62
C PHE A 221 5.49 18.86 -7.03
N TYR A 222 6.01 19.98 -7.52
CA TYR A 222 5.65 20.48 -8.84
C TYR A 222 6.87 20.82 -9.67
N GLY A 223 6.74 20.72 -10.99
CA GLY A 223 7.80 21.04 -11.94
C GLY A 223 7.86 20.04 -13.10
N PRO A 224 8.82 20.16 -14.04
CA PRO A 224 8.91 19.28 -15.19
C PRO A 224 9.03 17.80 -14.81
N SER A 225 8.62 16.91 -15.70
CA SER A 225 8.84 15.47 -15.53
C SER A 225 10.35 15.16 -15.48
N GLY A 226 10.73 14.07 -14.82
CA GLY A 226 12.14 13.62 -14.79
C GLY A 226 13.09 14.42 -13.89
N THR A 227 12.58 15.29 -13.01
CA THR A 227 13.38 16.12 -12.09
C THR A 227 13.54 15.51 -10.68
N GLY A 228 13.09 14.27 -10.46
CA GLY A 228 13.30 13.55 -9.19
C GLY A 228 12.13 13.57 -8.21
N LYS A 229 10.94 14.08 -8.58
CA LYS A 229 9.74 14.11 -7.70
C LYS A 229 9.41 12.75 -7.07
N THR A 230 9.25 11.72 -7.91
CA THR A 230 8.94 10.34 -7.46
C THR A 230 10.13 9.70 -6.73
N LEU A 231 11.36 10.03 -7.14
CA LEU A 231 12.57 9.53 -6.50
C LEU A 231 12.69 10.04 -5.06
N THR A 232 12.43 11.31 -4.80
CA THR A 232 12.41 11.86 -3.43
C THR A 232 11.44 11.11 -2.53
N ALA A 233 10.24 10.80 -3.05
CA ALA A 233 9.23 10.08 -2.28
C ALA A 233 9.64 8.63 -1.97
N THR A 234 10.25 7.92 -2.93
CA THR A 234 10.75 6.55 -2.70
C THR A 234 11.95 6.52 -1.77
N LEU A 235 12.82 7.53 -1.80
CA LEU A 235 13.92 7.71 -0.85
C LEU A 235 13.43 7.96 0.58
N LEU A 236 12.40 8.80 0.76
CA LEU A 236 11.73 8.98 2.06
C LEU A 236 11.16 7.65 2.57
N GLY A 237 10.51 6.86 1.71
CA GLY A 237 10.01 5.54 2.07
C GLY A 237 11.12 4.60 2.53
N LYS A 238 12.21 4.53 1.76
CA LYS A 238 13.38 3.70 2.07
C LYS A 238 14.05 4.09 3.40
N GLU A 239 14.26 5.39 3.65
CA GLU A 239 14.88 5.88 4.89
C GLU A 239 14.08 5.53 6.15
N PHE A 240 12.75 5.64 6.07
CA PHE A 240 11.88 5.44 7.24
C PHE A 240 11.20 4.07 7.28
N GLY A 241 11.58 3.13 6.40
CA GLY A 241 11.02 1.79 6.32
C GLY A 241 9.51 1.77 6.01
N ARG A 242 9.04 2.72 5.20
CA ARG A 242 7.63 2.86 4.82
C ARG A 242 7.45 2.47 3.35
N GLU A 243 6.45 1.63 3.07
CA GLU A 243 6.06 1.32 1.70
C GLU A 243 5.46 2.56 1.03
N VAL A 244 5.74 2.72 -0.27
CA VAL A 244 5.31 3.89 -1.04
C VAL A 244 4.38 3.43 -2.14
N TYR A 245 3.16 3.96 -2.14
CA TYR A 245 2.14 3.60 -3.12
C TYR A 245 1.80 4.80 -4.00
N ARG A 246 1.97 4.63 -5.31
CA ARG A 246 1.62 5.62 -6.32
C ARG A 246 0.23 5.33 -6.89
N VAL A 247 -0.61 6.35 -6.83
CA VAL A 247 -1.95 6.40 -7.41
C VAL A 247 -1.91 7.40 -8.57
N ASP A 248 -2.34 6.96 -9.74
CA ASP A 248 -2.42 7.81 -10.93
C ASP A 248 -3.82 8.42 -11.02
N LEU A 249 -3.92 9.73 -10.83
CA LEU A 249 -5.21 10.42 -10.75
C LEU A 249 -5.94 10.48 -12.08
N SER A 250 -5.23 10.47 -13.22
CA SER A 250 -5.88 10.46 -14.54
C SER A 250 -6.63 9.15 -14.79
N GLN A 251 -6.13 8.04 -14.25
CA GLN A 251 -6.79 6.72 -14.36
C GLN A 251 -8.03 6.60 -13.49
N ILE A 252 -8.07 7.33 -12.38
CA ILE A 252 -9.19 7.34 -11.45
C ILE A 252 -10.37 8.13 -12.02
N VAL A 253 -10.11 9.37 -12.46
CA VAL A 253 -11.15 10.30 -12.93
C VAL A 253 -11.79 9.86 -14.26
N SER A 254 -11.04 9.14 -15.10
CA SER A 254 -11.47 8.84 -16.48
C SER A 254 -12.37 7.60 -16.64
N LYS A 255 -12.46 6.71 -15.65
CA LYS A 255 -13.06 5.37 -15.85
C LYS A 255 -14.19 4.99 -14.92
N TYR A 256 -14.37 5.65 -13.77
CA TYR A 256 -15.21 5.10 -12.70
C TYR A 256 -16.03 6.17 -11.98
N ILE A 257 -17.12 6.64 -12.59
CA ILE A 257 -18.09 7.49 -11.90
C ILE A 257 -18.80 6.63 -10.84
N GLY A 258 -18.48 6.84 -9.55
CA GLY A 258 -19.16 6.21 -8.41
C GLY A 258 -18.45 5.04 -7.70
N GLU A 259 -17.57 4.28 -8.37
CA GLU A 259 -16.73 3.24 -7.72
C GLU A 259 -15.42 3.81 -7.16
N THR A 260 -15.03 5.00 -7.62
CA THR A 260 -13.80 5.70 -7.24
C THR A 260 -13.70 5.99 -5.75
N GLU A 261 -14.77 6.46 -5.11
CA GLU A 261 -14.75 6.81 -3.68
C GLU A 261 -14.45 5.57 -2.81
N LYS A 262 -15.10 4.44 -3.10
CA LYS A 262 -14.88 3.19 -2.37
C LYS A 262 -13.44 2.68 -2.54
N ASN A 263 -12.87 2.81 -3.74
CA ASN A 263 -11.50 2.36 -4.00
C ASN A 263 -10.46 3.29 -3.36
N LEU A 264 -10.70 4.61 -3.37
CA LEU A 264 -9.88 5.58 -2.64
C LEU A 264 -9.96 5.33 -1.12
N GLU A 265 -11.15 5.08 -0.58
CA GLU A 265 -11.33 4.78 0.85
C GLU A 265 -10.53 3.53 1.27
N LYS A 266 -10.55 2.47 0.45
CA LYS A 266 -9.73 1.26 0.67
C LYS A 266 -8.23 1.62 0.71
N ILE A 267 -7.75 2.43 -0.23
CA ILE A 267 -6.33 2.84 -0.30
C ILE A 267 -5.94 3.63 0.95
N PHE A 268 -6.71 4.66 1.31
CA PHE A 268 -6.43 5.48 2.49
C PHE A 268 -6.47 4.64 3.77
N THR A 269 -7.48 3.78 3.93
CA THR A 269 -7.60 2.90 5.11
C THR A 269 -6.40 1.96 5.25
N GLN A 270 -5.98 1.32 4.15
CA GLN A 270 -4.80 0.45 4.17
C GLN A 270 -3.52 1.24 4.46
N ALA A 271 -3.39 2.43 3.89
CA ALA A 271 -2.25 3.29 4.08
C ALA A 271 -2.12 3.80 5.52
N GLU A 272 -3.23 4.12 6.20
CA GLU A 272 -3.22 4.50 7.62
C GLU A 272 -2.79 3.32 8.50
N ASN A 273 -3.39 2.15 8.28
CA ASN A 273 -3.10 0.96 9.08
C ASN A 273 -1.64 0.50 8.95
N LYS A 274 -1.05 0.62 7.75
CA LYS A 274 0.31 0.17 7.47
C LYS A 274 1.36 1.30 7.46
N ASN A 275 0.97 2.54 7.81
CA ASN A 275 1.81 3.74 7.78
C ASN A 275 2.52 3.98 6.42
N TRP A 276 1.81 3.79 5.32
CA TRP A 276 2.34 4.00 3.97
C TRP A 276 2.55 5.48 3.64
N ILE A 277 3.41 5.73 2.65
CA ILE A 277 3.49 7.02 1.96
C ILE A 277 2.64 6.91 0.69
N LEU A 278 1.67 7.82 0.55
CA LEU A 278 0.83 7.88 -0.65
C LEU A 278 1.34 8.96 -1.59
N ILE A 279 1.58 8.58 -2.85
CA ILE A 279 1.86 9.51 -3.95
C ILE A 279 0.62 9.57 -4.84
N PHE A 280 0.08 10.75 -5.06
CA PHE A 280 -0.92 10.99 -6.09
C PHE A 280 -0.28 11.73 -7.26
N ASP A 281 -0.12 11.04 -8.38
CA ASP A 281 0.51 11.58 -9.59
C ASP A 281 -0.51 12.24 -10.51
N GLU A 282 -0.02 13.15 -11.34
CA GLU A 282 -0.84 13.92 -12.29
C GLU A 282 -1.99 14.70 -11.62
N ALA A 283 -1.69 15.37 -10.50
CA ALA A 283 -2.70 16.13 -9.76
C ALA A 283 -3.37 17.24 -10.59
N ASP A 284 -2.71 17.73 -11.66
CA ASP A 284 -3.30 18.65 -12.62
C ASP A 284 -4.51 18.07 -13.37
N ALA A 285 -4.66 16.75 -13.48
CA ALA A 285 -5.86 16.11 -14.03
C ALA A 285 -7.12 16.45 -13.20
N LEU A 286 -6.98 16.69 -11.89
CA LEU A 286 -8.09 17.08 -11.02
C LEU A 286 -8.49 18.56 -11.17
N PHE A 287 -7.56 19.40 -11.65
CA PHE A 287 -7.72 20.86 -11.64
C PHE A 287 -7.67 21.48 -13.05
N GLY A 288 -7.48 20.65 -14.08
CA GLY A 288 -7.39 21.03 -15.49
C GLY A 288 -8.69 21.65 -15.99
N LYS A 289 -8.79 22.97 -15.87
CA LYS A 289 -9.91 23.84 -16.26
C LYS A 289 -11.26 23.37 -15.73
N ARG A 290 -11.78 24.12 -14.74
CA ARG A 290 -13.21 24.32 -14.51
C ARG A 290 -13.88 24.86 -15.78
N THR A 291 -14.01 24.06 -16.84
CA THR A 291 -14.85 24.43 -17.97
C THR A 291 -16.27 24.51 -17.44
N GLN A 292 -16.85 25.70 -17.61
CA GLN A 292 -18.20 26.07 -17.20
C GLN A 292 -19.15 24.88 -17.27
N THR A 293 -19.75 24.57 -16.12
CA THR A 293 -20.78 23.55 -15.92
C THR A 293 -21.80 23.56 -17.06
N LYS A 294 -21.67 22.61 -18.00
CA LYS A 294 -22.67 22.37 -19.06
C LYS A 294 -23.18 20.94 -19.07
N SER A 295 -22.47 19.98 -18.46
CA SER A 295 -22.89 18.57 -18.42
C SER A 295 -23.02 18.02 -16.99
N SER A 296 -23.84 16.99 -16.82
CA SER A 296 -23.96 16.23 -15.58
C SER A 296 -22.66 15.56 -15.16
N ASN A 297 -21.83 15.13 -16.13
CA ASN A 297 -20.57 14.43 -15.88
C ASN A 297 -19.53 15.34 -15.19
N ASP A 298 -19.54 16.64 -15.52
CA ASP A 298 -18.64 17.62 -14.88
C ASP A 298 -18.96 17.80 -13.39
N ARG A 299 -20.22 17.65 -12.97
CA ARG A 299 -20.61 17.74 -11.55
C ARG A 299 -20.09 16.57 -10.74
N TYR A 300 -20.17 15.36 -11.28
CA TYR A 300 -19.67 14.15 -10.62
C TYR A 300 -18.14 14.18 -10.46
N ALA A 301 -17.42 14.59 -11.49
CA ALA A 301 -15.96 14.75 -11.41
C ALA A 301 -15.56 15.76 -10.31
N ASN A 302 -16.28 16.88 -10.18
CA ASN A 302 -16.01 17.85 -9.12
C ASN A 302 -16.29 17.31 -7.71
N GLN A 303 -17.29 16.44 -7.56
CA GLN A 303 -17.60 15.78 -6.29
C GLN A 303 -16.51 14.79 -5.89
N GLU A 304 -16.03 13.97 -6.83
CA GLU A 304 -14.93 13.01 -6.58
C GLU A 304 -13.62 13.71 -6.23
N VAL A 305 -13.30 14.81 -6.90
CA VAL A 305 -12.16 15.67 -6.55
C VAL A 305 -12.34 16.17 -5.11
N SER A 306 -13.51 16.73 -4.78
CA SER A 306 -13.78 17.25 -3.43
C SER A 306 -13.62 16.18 -2.35
N TYR A 307 -14.11 14.96 -2.61
CA TYR A 307 -13.94 13.81 -1.74
C TYR A 307 -12.47 13.44 -1.56
N LEU A 308 -11.70 13.33 -2.65
CA LEU A 308 -10.27 13.05 -2.59
C LEU A 308 -9.54 14.12 -1.76
N LEU A 309 -9.83 15.41 -1.96
CA LEU A 309 -9.22 16.47 -1.18
C LEU A 309 -9.54 16.34 0.32
N GLN A 310 -10.80 16.05 0.66
CA GLN A 310 -11.20 15.80 2.04
C GLN A 310 -10.46 14.59 2.65
N ARG A 311 -10.27 13.51 1.88
CA ARG A 311 -9.49 12.35 2.34
C ARG A 311 -8.02 12.67 2.51
N VAL A 312 -7.41 13.42 1.60
CA VAL A 312 -6.03 13.93 1.74
C VAL A 312 -5.87 14.80 2.99
N GLU A 313 -6.86 15.63 3.32
CA GLU A 313 -6.84 16.47 4.52
C GLU A 313 -7.01 15.70 5.83
N SER A 314 -7.82 14.65 5.83
CA SER A 314 -8.09 13.82 7.01
C SER A 314 -7.05 12.74 7.23
N PHE A 315 -6.30 12.35 6.18
CA PHE A 315 -5.36 11.25 6.22
C PHE A 315 -4.24 11.47 7.25
N ASN A 316 -4.13 10.56 8.21
CA ASN A 316 -3.14 10.65 9.28
C ASN A 316 -1.80 9.99 8.88
N GLY A 317 -1.21 10.42 7.77
CA GLY A 317 0.08 9.93 7.26
C GLY A 317 0.76 10.93 6.35
N LEU A 318 1.74 10.48 5.56
CA LEU A 318 2.42 11.33 4.57
C LEU A 318 1.75 11.15 3.20
N VAL A 319 1.21 12.25 2.67
CA VAL A 319 0.67 12.32 1.31
C VAL A 319 1.49 13.31 0.49
N ILE A 320 1.89 12.86 -0.70
CA ILE A 320 2.65 13.64 -1.67
C ILE A 320 1.81 13.73 -2.95
N LEU A 321 1.44 14.94 -3.35
CA LEU A 321 0.83 15.18 -4.66
C LEU A 321 1.95 15.59 -5.62
N THR A 322 1.96 15.05 -6.84
CA THR A 322 2.88 15.45 -7.90
C THR A 322 2.11 16.05 -9.06
N THR A 323 2.62 17.15 -9.61
CA THR A 323 2.04 17.79 -10.81
C THR A 323 3.13 18.38 -11.69
N ASN A 324 2.87 18.49 -12.98
CA ASN A 324 3.74 19.24 -13.88
C ASN A 324 3.38 20.74 -13.94
N PHE A 325 2.15 21.12 -13.58
CA PHE A 325 1.62 22.47 -13.77
C PHE A 325 0.99 23.04 -12.48
N LYS A 326 1.78 23.75 -11.68
CA LYS A 326 1.28 24.42 -10.47
C LYS A 326 0.15 25.42 -10.75
N ASN A 327 0.21 26.14 -11.87
CA ASN A 327 -0.73 27.23 -12.19
C ASN A 327 -2.17 26.74 -12.38
N ASN A 328 -2.38 25.43 -12.55
CA ASN A 328 -3.72 24.85 -12.67
C ASN A 328 -4.38 24.63 -11.30
N ILE A 329 -3.64 24.76 -10.20
CA ILE A 329 -4.12 24.46 -8.85
C ILE A 329 -4.60 25.74 -8.16
N ASP A 330 -5.80 25.70 -7.57
CA ASP A 330 -6.40 26.81 -6.82
C ASP A 330 -5.56 27.18 -5.58
N ASP A 331 -5.33 28.49 -5.36
CA ASP A 331 -4.62 29.02 -4.19
C ASP A 331 -5.22 28.58 -2.86
N ALA A 332 -6.56 28.43 -2.81
CA ALA A 332 -7.23 27.92 -1.61
C ALA A 332 -6.77 26.50 -1.27
N PHE A 333 -6.48 25.69 -2.30
CA PHE A 333 -5.96 24.33 -2.10
C PHE A 333 -4.48 24.34 -1.70
N LEU A 334 -3.67 25.20 -2.33
CA LEU A 334 -2.24 25.33 -2.00
C LEU A 334 -2.00 25.67 -0.52
N ARG A 335 -2.88 26.47 0.11
CA ARG A 335 -2.80 26.83 1.55
C ARG A 335 -2.95 25.64 2.51
N ARG A 336 -3.45 24.49 2.05
CA ARG A 336 -3.68 23.29 2.87
C ARG A 336 -2.46 22.36 2.91
N PHE A 337 -1.44 22.63 2.10
CA PHE A 337 -0.19 21.87 2.12
C PHE A 337 0.74 22.39 3.19
N ASN A 338 1.42 21.45 3.85
CA ASN A 338 2.50 21.77 4.78
C ASN A 338 3.78 22.16 4.03
N CYS A 339 3.98 21.61 2.84
CA CYS A 339 5.18 21.84 2.03
C CYS A 339 4.87 21.95 0.54
N LEU A 340 5.51 22.91 -0.13
CA LEU A 340 5.44 23.15 -1.56
C LEU A 340 6.87 23.10 -2.11
N ILE A 341 7.21 22.05 -2.86
CA ILE A 341 8.56 21.86 -3.42
C ILE A 341 8.53 22.08 -4.93
N SER A 342 9.31 23.07 -5.38
CA SER A 342 9.50 23.40 -6.79
C SER A 342 10.70 22.65 -7.35
N TYR A 343 10.47 21.62 -8.13
CA TYR A 343 11.51 20.90 -8.85
C TYR A 343 11.76 21.58 -10.20
N ASN A 344 12.82 22.38 -10.25
CA ASN A 344 13.25 23.00 -11.50
C ASN A 344 14.16 22.05 -12.29
N LYS A 345 14.40 22.37 -13.56
CA LYS A 345 15.46 21.70 -14.31
C LYS A 345 16.82 21.93 -13.62
N PRO A 346 17.69 20.92 -13.58
CA PRO A 346 19.01 21.07 -12.98
C PRO A 346 19.85 22.08 -13.75
N ASN A 347 20.64 22.88 -13.04
CA ASN A 347 21.62 23.79 -13.64
C ASN A 347 22.84 23.02 -14.21
N ALA A 348 23.78 23.71 -14.85
CA ALA A 348 24.93 23.05 -15.49
C ALA A 348 25.80 22.26 -14.48
N GLU A 349 26.02 22.78 -13.27
CA GLU A 349 26.79 22.09 -12.22
C GLU A 349 26.06 20.85 -11.71
N GLU A 350 24.74 20.97 -11.47
CA GLU A 350 23.88 19.85 -11.06
C GLU A 350 23.82 18.78 -12.16
N ARG A 351 23.73 19.17 -13.44
CA ARG A 351 23.78 18.23 -14.57
C ARG A 351 25.11 17.52 -14.67
N LEU A 352 26.23 18.21 -14.47
CA LEU A 352 27.55 17.59 -14.46
C LEU A 352 27.64 16.51 -13.37
N LEU A 353 27.17 16.83 -12.15
CA LEU A 353 27.12 15.86 -11.06
C LEU A 353 26.22 14.66 -11.40
N LEU A 354 25.07 14.89 -12.04
CA LEU A 354 24.19 13.82 -12.51
C LEU A 354 24.90 12.92 -13.53
N TRP A 355 25.54 13.49 -14.55
CA TRP A 355 26.32 12.73 -15.53
C TRP A 355 27.41 11.87 -14.87
N GLN A 356 28.20 12.46 -13.96
CA GLN A 356 29.27 11.76 -13.25
C GLN A 356 28.76 10.61 -12.39
N LYS A 357 27.60 10.77 -11.75
CA LYS A 357 27.00 9.74 -10.88
C LYS A 357 26.31 8.62 -11.66
N MET A 358 25.73 8.95 -12.81
CA MET A 358 24.88 8.01 -13.57
C MET A 358 25.67 7.16 -14.57
N ILE A 359 26.90 7.57 -14.95
CA ILE A 359 27.77 6.75 -15.78
C ILE A 359 28.21 5.51 -14.99
N PRO A 360 28.04 4.29 -15.53
CA PRO A 360 28.44 3.07 -14.83
C PRO A 360 29.94 3.06 -14.51
N LEU A 361 30.30 2.64 -13.29
CA LEU A 361 31.69 2.61 -12.81
C LEU A 361 32.63 1.73 -13.65
N ASN A 362 32.08 0.74 -14.36
CA ASN A 362 32.80 -0.19 -15.20
C ASN A 362 32.95 0.28 -16.66
N VAL A 363 32.50 1.48 -17.00
CA VAL A 363 32.58 2.04 -18.34
C VAL A 363 33.59 3.18 -18.35
N THR A 364 34.51 3.15 -19.32
CA THR A 364 35.51 4.22 -19.48
C THR A 364 35.02 5.24 -20.50
N LEU A 365 35.15 6.52 -20.21
CA LEU A 365 34.84 7.59 -21.19
C LEU A 365 36.02 7.80 -22.13
N GLU A 366 35.73 8.03 -23.41
CA GLU A 366 36.74 8.42 -24.41
C GLU A 366 37.45 9.73 -24.03
N ASP A 367 36.68 10.72 -23.56
CA ASP A 367 37.15 12.01 -23.10
C ASP A 367 36.30 12.46 -21.90
N SER A 368 36.89 12.64 -20.72
CA SER A 368 36.15 13.11 -19.54
C SER A 368 35.61 14.54 -19.68
N ASP A 369 36.25 15.37 -20.50
CA ASP A 369 35.86 16.77 -20.70
C ASP A 369 34.51 16.89 -21.44
N ILE A 370 34.06 15.82 -22.11
CA ILE A 370 32.76 15.80 -22.76
C ILE A 370 31.63 16.08 -21.78
N LEU A 371 31.75 15.61 -20.53
CA LEU A 371 30.70 15.78 -19.51
C LEU A 371 30.48 17.25 -19.17
N HIS A 372 31.56 18.02 -19.06
CA HIS A 372 31.47 19.47 -18.85
C HIS A 372 30.80 20.17 -20.04
N LYS A 373 31.17 19.80 -21.27
CA LYS A 373 30.59 20.36 -22.49
C LYS A 373 29.10 20.08 -22.58
N ILE A 374 28.69 18.81 -22.42
CA ILE A 374 27.28 18.43 -22.54
C ILE A 374 26.43 18.98 -21.38
N ALA A 375 26.97 19.03 -20.17
CA ALA A 375 26.26 19.61 -19.02
C ALA A 375 26.03 21.11 -19.19
N THR A 376 26.97 21.83 -19.82
CA THR A 376 26.83 23.27 -20.07
C THR A 376 25.88 23.55 -21.22
N ASN A 377 26.00 22.81 -22.32
CA ASN A 377 25.34 23.15 -23.59
C ASN A 377 23.93 22.57 -23.74
N TYR A 378 23.57 21.51 -23.01
CA TYR A 378 22.26 20.86 -23.15
C TYR A 378 21.44 20.94 -21.85
N ASP A 379 20.18 21.37 -22.00
CA ASP A 379 19.24 21.61 -20.90
C ASP A 379 18.37 20.36 -20.61
N LEU A 380 19.02 19.33 -20.10
CA LEU A 380 18.44 18.02 -19.83
C LEU A 380 17.99 17.85 -18.37
N THR A 381 16.90 17.12 -18.17
CA THR A 381 16.47 16.60 -16.86
C THR A 381 17.24 15.34 -16.48
N GLY A 382 17.16 14.93 -15.20
CA GLY A 382 17.80 13.70 -14.74
C GLY A 382 17.32 12.45 -15.49
N ALA A 383 16.02 12.35 -15.78
CA ALA A 383 15.50 11.23 -16.59
C ALA A 383 16.05 11.23 -18.03
N GLN A 384 16.20 12.40 -18.65
CA GLN A 384 16.78 12.51 -19.99
C GLN A 384 18.26 12.16 -20.02
N ILE A 385 19.02 12.53 -18.97
CA ILE A 385 20.42 12.13 -18.82
C ILE A 385 20.52 10.60 -18.75
N ILE A 386 19.70 9.93 -17.93
CA ILE A 386 19.66 8.46 -17.86
C ILE A 386 19.34 7.85 -19.23
N SER A 387 18.35 8.38 -19.94
CA SER A 387 17.99 7.90 -21.28
C SER A 387 19.14 8.04 -22.27
N ALA A 388 19.83 9.19 -22.27
CA ALA A 388 20.97 9.44 -23.14
C ALA A 388 22.17 8.52 -22.81
N ILE A 389 22.47 8.29 -21.53
CA ILE A 389 23.48 7.32 -21.09
C ILE A 389 23.09 5.91 -21.53
N THR A 390 21.83 5.52 -21.34
CA THR A 390 21.32 4.19 -21.72
C THR A 390 21.49 3.97 -23.22
N TYR A 391 21.11 4.95 -24.03
CA TYR A 391 21.34 4.92 -25.47
C TYR A 391 22.82 4.72 -25.80
N ALA A 392 23.69 5.52 -25.18
CA ALA A 392 25.13 5.46 -25.46
C ALA A 392 25.76 4.11 -25.05
N CYS A 393 25.37 3.56 -23.89
CA CYS A 393 25.81 2.24 -23.44
C CYS A 393 25.35 1.13 -24.39
N LEU A 394 24.10 1.18 -24.89
CA LEU A 394 23.61 0.18 -25.84
C LEU A 394 24.40 0.21 -27.16
N GLN A 395 24.75 1.40 -27.66
CA GLN A 395 25.60 1.53 -28.85
C GLN A 395 27.01 0.98 -28.61
N ALA A 396 27.59 1.25 -27.44
CA ALA A 396 28.90 0.72 -27.08
C ALA A 396 28.90 -0.82 -26.97
N ILE A 397 27.85 -1.40 -26.38
CA ILE A 397 27.66 -2.85 -26.27
C ILE A 397 27.53 -3.49 -27.65
N GLU A 398 26.73 -2.90 -28.55
CA GLU A 398 26.57 -3.41 -29.93
C GLU A 398 27.90 -3.41 -30.69
N GLU A 399 28.74 -2.40 -30.48
CA GLU A 399 30.09 -2.35 -31.06
C GLU A 399 31.14 -3.20 -30.30
N ASN A 400 30.74 -3.97 -29.27
CA ASN A 400 31.61 -4.73 -28.37
C ASN A 400 32.75 -3.88 -27.79
N ASN A 401 32.43 -2.66 -27.36
CA ASN A 401 33.39 -1.70 -26.86
C ASN A 401 33.08 -1.32 -25.40
N GLU A 402 34.09 -1.35 -24.54
CA GLU A 402 34.00 -0.93 -23.13
C GLU A 402 34.25 0.58 -22.94
N VAL A 403 34.64 1.28 -24.03
CA VAL A 403 34.83 2.73 -24.08
C VAL A 403 33.59 3.41 -24.66
N LEU A 404 33.05 4.35 -23.90
CA LEU A 404 31.91 5.14 -24.28
C LEU A 404 32.37 6.38 -25.06
N LYS A 405 32.22 6.29 -26.39
CA LYS A 405 32.60 7.35 -27.34
C LYS A 405 31.75 8.60 -27.14
N ASN A 406 32.34 9.78 -27.37
CA ASN A 406 31.63 11.05 -27.31
C ASN A 406 30.45 11.11 -28.28
N SER A 407 30.60 10.51 -29.46
CA SER A 407 29.56 10.46 -30.49
C SER A 407 28.31 9.70 -30.03
N PHE A 408 28.44 8.69 -29.18
CA PHE A 408 27.30 7.96 -28.64
C PHE A 408 26.50 8.79 -27.63
N LEU A 409 27.18 9.54 -26.77
CA LEU A 409 26.53 10.47 -25.84
C LEU A 409 25.75 11.55 -26.60
N LEU A 410 26.38 12.17 -27.60
CA LEU A 410 25.74 13.21 -28.39
C LEU A 410 24.52 12.69 -29.16
N LYS A 411 24.60 11.49 -29.75
CA LYS A 411 23.43 10.83 -30.38
C LYS A 411 22.32 10.50 -29.38
N GLY A 412 22.68 10.08 -28.17
CA GLY A 412 21.72 9.83 -27.10
C GLY A 412 20.99 11.11 -26.67
N ILE A 413 21.72 12.21 -26.55
CA ILE A 413 21.14 13.54 -26.28
C ILE A 413 20.23 13.96 -27.44
N GLU A 414 20.70 13.80 -28.68
CA GLU A 414 19.91 14.13 -29.86
C GLU A 414 18.59 13.35 -29.91
N ALA A 415 18.62 12.06 -29.61
CA ALA A 415 17.41 11.23 -29.53
C ALA A 415 16.41 11.75 -28.48
N GLU A 416 16.86 12.28 -27.35
CA GLU A 416 15.97 12.89 -26.34
C GLU A 416 15.37 14.22 -26.79
N TYR A 417 16.12 15.04 -27.53
CA TYR A 417 15.60 16.29 -28.10
C TYR A 417 14.58 16.05 -29.22
N HIS A 418 14.81 15.04 -30.07
CA HIS A 418 13.84 14.65 -31.10
C HIS A 418 12.51 14.18 -30.51
N LYS A 419 12.54 13.48 -29.36
CA LYS A 419 11.31 13.10 -28.63
C LYS A 419 10.51 14.29 -28.12
N GLU A 420 11.16 15.41 -27.83
CA GLU A 420 10.51 16.64 -27.37
C GLU A 420 10.09 17.59 -28.51
N GLU A 421 10.27 17.20 -29.78
CA GLU A 421 10.10 18.08 -30.96
C GLU A 421 10.93 19.38 -30.88
N LYS A 422 12.07 19.36 -30.17
CA LYS A 422 12.95 20.52 -30.01
C LYS A 422 14.09 20.47 -31.02
N ALA A 423 14.26 21.55 -31.79
CA ALA A 423 15.40 21.72 -32.69
C ALA A 423 16.71 21.89 -31.89
N ILE A 424 17.75 21.13 -32.28
CA ILE A 424 19.10 21.26 -31.73
C ILE A 424 19.83 22.32 -32.55
N MET A 425 20.30 23.39 -31.91
CA MET A 425 21.36 24.22 -32.50
C MET A 425 22.70 23.57 -32.15
N LEU A 426 23.24 22.83 -33.10
CA LEU A 426 24.54 22.14 -33.03
C LEU A 426 25.71 23.13 -32.92
#